data_AF-A0A0F2QPW4-F1
#
_entry.id   AF-A0A0F2QPW4-F1
#
_cell.length_a   1.000
_cell.length_b   1.000
_cell.length_c   1.000
_cell.angle_alpha   90.00
_cell.angle_beta   90.00
_cell.angle_gamma   90.00
#
_symmetry.space_group_name_H-M   'P 1'
#
loop_
_entity.id
_entity.type
_entity.pdbx_description
1 polymer ?
#
loop_
_entity_poly.entity_id
_entity_poly.type
_entity_poly.pdbx_seq_one_letter_code
_entity_poly.pdbx_strand_id
1 'polypeptide(L)'
;MDKSDFTDSYHSETFSDLRGRQSVRATFKLSDHCIEAISIVAAQMGIKQKSLFDHLFSDTQALSHIARKVRNARLDMGNRIQKTFVISRGALVSLEDIAKSFNAPRDALIEMAVQRLMPIIEDERKRHAKRKMVFAKVQKHLASGRELLKEAMQELGAEDPLADRLNTAMGVYENAFKHMSAFIEKSEGIETFEPDAFTRIDIVYEED
;
A
#
# COMPACT_ATOMS: atom_id res chain seq x y z
N MET A 1 50.39 -18.56 -9.31
CA MET A 1 49.59 -18.23 -10.51
C MET A 1 48.61 -19.37 -10.67
N ASP A 2 47.40 -19.19 -10.13
CA ASP A 2 46.26 -20.03 -10.48
C ASP A 2 45.01 -19.17 -10.25
N LYS A 3 44.19 -19.04 -11.30
CA LYS A 3 42.99 -18.18 -11.37
C LYS A 3 41.81 -19.09 -11.67
N SER A 4 41.03 -19.38 -10.64
CA SER A 4 39.70 -20.01 -10.67
C SER A 4 39.08 -19.71 -9.29
N ASP A 5 37.86 -19.26 -9.10
CA ASP A 5 36.70 -19.07 -9.96
C ASP A 5 35.93 -17.87 -9.42
N PHE A 6 35.63 -16.89 -10.26
CA PHE A 6 34.61 -15.88 -9.99
C PHE A 6 33.48 -16.15 -10.99
N THR A 7 32.60 -17.09 -10.65
CA THR A 7 31.37 -17.35 -11.40
C THR A 7 30.34 -16.30 -11.00
N ASP A 8 30.42 -15.17 -11.69
CA ASP A 8 29.37 -14.14 -11.68
C ASP A 8 28.12 -14.74 -12.36
N SER A 9 27.11 -15.04 -11.53
CA SER A 9 25.83 -15.61 -11.95
C SER A 9 25.00 -14.54 -12.67
N TYR A 10 25.28 -14.31 -13.95
CA TYR A 10 24.36 -13.57 -14.82
C TYR A 10 23.10 -14.42 -15.05
N HIS A 11 22.02 -14.11 -14.34
CA HIS A 11 20.69 -14.56 -14.71
C HIS A 11 20.34 -13.97 -16.09
N SER A 12 20.54 -14.76 -17.14
CA SER A 12 20.02 -14.47 -18.48
C SER A 12 18.50 -14.52 -18.44
N GLU A 13 17.83 -13.37 -18.28
CA GLU A 13 16.38 -13.27 -18.40
C GLU A 13 15.93 -13.79 -19.78
N THR A 14 15.11 -14.84 -19.81
CA THR A 14 14.66 -15.42 -21.06
C THR A 14 13.57 -14.55 -21.71
N PHE A 15 13.40 -14.66 -23.03
CA PHE A 15 12.31 -13.97 -23.74
C PHE A 15 10.91 -14.28 -23.17
N SER A 16 10.73 -15.45 -22.58
CA SER A 16 9.50 -15.84 -21.87
C SER A 16 9.29 -15.03 -20.60
N ASP A 17 10.36 -14.75 -19.84
CA ASP A 17 10.31 -13.91 -18.63
C ASP A 17 9.93 -12.46 -18.99
N LEU A 18 10.46 -11.95 -20.10
CA LEU A 18 10.11 -10.62 -20.63
C LEU A 18 8.65 -10.54 -21.07
N ARG A 19 8.10 -11.59 -21.69
CA ARG A 19 6.67 -11.67 -22.05
C ARG A 19 5.77 -11.79 -20.82
N GLY A 20 6.21 -12.48 -19.78
CA GLY A 20 5.50 -12.56 -18.50
C GLY A 20 5.33 -11.20 -17.83
N ARG A 21 6.33 -10.30 -17.96
CA ARG A 21 6.31 -8.95 -17.39
C ARG A 21 5.46 -7.93 -18.17
N GLN A 22 4.94 -8.30 -19.35
CA GLN A 22 4.10 -7.42 -20.15
C GLN A 22 2.90 -6.93 -19.33
N SER A 23 2.68 -5.61 -19.32
CA SER A 23 1.53 -5.01 -18.64
C SER A 23 0.27 -5.23 -19.46
N VAL A 24 -0.78 -5.75 -18.82
CA VAL A 24 -2.11 -5.96 -19.41
C VAL A 24 -3.18 -5.36 -18.50
N ARG A 25 -4.33 -5.02 -19.08
CA ARG A 25 -5.50 -4.56 -18.30
C ARG A 25 -6.43 -5.74 -18.06
N ALA A 26 -6.86 -5.92 -16.82
CA ALA A 26 -7.84 -6.93 -16.44
C ALA A 26 -8.93 -6.30 -15.56
N THR A 27 -10.17 -6.69 -15.80
CA THR A 27 -11.34 -6.19 -15.06
C THR A 27 -11.85 -7.29 -14.13
N PHE A 28 -12.02 -6.92 -12.86
CA PHE A 28 -12.51 -7.80 -11.80
C PHE A 28 -13.73 -7.16 -11.14
N LYS A 29 -14.62 -7.97 -10.57
CA LYS A 29 -15.73 -7.47 -9.75
C LYS A 29 -15.36 -7.70 -8.29
N LEU A 30 -15.00 -6.65 -7.57
CA LEU A 30 -14.47 -6.75 -6.20
C LEU A 30 -15.31 -5.90 -5.23
N SER A 31 -15.30 -6.25 -3.95
CA SER A 31 -15.81 -5.37 -2.89
C SER A 31 -15.04 -4.04 -2.83
N ASP A 32 -15.71 -2.97 -2.39
CA ASP A 32 -15.07 -1.66 -2.21
C ASP A 32 -13.89 -1.72 -1.25
N HIS A 33 -14.05 -2.47 -0.15
CA HIS A 33 -12.99 -2.69 0.82
C HIS A 33 -11.78 -3.41 0.20
N CYS A 34 -11.96 -4.34 -0.74
CA CYS A 34 -10.82 -4.96 -1.43
C CYS A 34 -10.05 -3.93 -2.25
N ILE A 35 -10.75 -3.08 -3.01
CA ILE A 35 -10.15 -2.05 -3.87
C ILE A 35 -9.39 -1.02 -3.02
N GLU A 36 -9.96 -0.63 -1.88
CA GLU A 36 -9.34 0.26 -0.91
C GLU A 36 -8.10 -0.39 -0.29
N ALA A 37 -8.19 -1.64 0.18
CA ALA A 37 -7.09 -2.40 0.74
C ALA A 37 -5.90 -2.53 -0.23
N ILE A 38 -6.16 -2.85 -1.51
CA ILE A 38 -5.14 -2.88 -2.57
C ILE A 38 -4.40 -1.54 -2.66
N SER A 39 -5.15 -0.44 -2.60
CA SER A 39 -4.60 0.91 -2.71
C SER A 39 -3.74 1.28 -1.51
N ILE A 40 -4.23 1.00 -0.30
CA ILE A 40 -3.53 1.21 0.97
C ILE A 40 -2.24 0.40 1.02
N VAL A 41 -2.31 -0.91 0.74
CA VAL A 41 -1.14 -1.79 0.84
C VAL A 41 -0.08 -1.40 -0.18
N ALA A 42 -0.47 -1.10 -1.42
CA ALA A 42 0.48 -0.65 -2.44
C ALA A 42 1.20 0.64 -2.00
N ALA A 43 0.45 1.63 -1.51
CA ALA A 43 1.02 2.87 -1.00
C ALA A 43 1.98 2.63 0.17
N GLN A 44 1.58 1.78 1.12
CA GLN A 44 2.37 1.46 2.30
C GLN A 44 3.65 0.70 2.00
N MET A 45 3.62 -0.21 1.02
CA MET A 45 4.80 -0.92 0.55
C MET A 45 5.67 -0.06 -0.38
N GLY A 46 5.23 1.15 -0.75
CA GLY A 46 5.95 2.02 -1.68
C GLY A 46 6.00 1.45 -3.11
N ILE A 47 5.04 0.59 -3.48
CA ILE A 47 5.00 -0.08 -4.78
C ILE A 47 3.75 0.32 -5.57
N LYS A 48 3.78 0.06 -6.88
CA LYS A 48 2.60 0.21 -7.73
C LYS A 48 1.64 -0.96 -7.50
N GLN A 49 0.33 -0.74 -7.69
CA GLN A 49 -0.68 -1.80 -7.61
C GLN A 49 -0.37 -2.98 -8.55
N LYS A 50 0.15 -2.73 -9.76
CA LYS A 50 0.65 -3.79 -10.66
C LYS A 50 1.65 -4.71 -9.96
N SER A 51 2.65 -4.13 -9.30
CA SER A 51 3.68 -4.87 -8.60
C SER A 51 3.10 -5.63 -7.41
N LEU A 52 2.11 -5.08 -6.72
CA LEU A 52 1.39 -5.79 -5.67
C LEU A 52 0.72 -7.06 -6.20
N PHE A 53 0.01 -6.97 -7.33
CA PHE A 53 -0.57 -8.15 -7.98
C PHE A 53 0.49 -9.15 -8.43
N ASP A 54 1.60 -8.67 -8.97
CA ASP A 54 2.72 -9.53 -9.37
C ASP A 54 3.24 -10.32 -8.17
N HIS A 55 3.42 -9.69 -7.01
CA HIS A 55 3.83 -10.37 -5.78
C HIS A 55 2.77 -11.35 -5.25
N LEU A 56 1.49 -10.97 -5.28
CA LEU A 56 0.40 -11.82 -4.79
C LEU A 56 0.21 -13.09 -5.62
N PHE A 57 0.43 -13.01 -6.93
CA PHE A 57 0.13 -14.09 -7.87
C PHE A 57 1.36 -14.76 -8.49
N SER A 58 2.58 -14.32 -8.16
CA SER A 58 3.79 -15.05 -8.54
C SER A 58 3.99 -16.33 -7.73
N ASP A 59 3.51 -16.37 -6.48
CA ASP A 59 3.60 -17.56 -5.63
C ASP A 59 2.40 -18.49 -5.86
N THR A 60 2.57 -19.41 -6.80
CA THR A 60 1.53 -20.37 -7.19
C THR A 60 1.15 -21.34 -6.07
N GLN A 61 2.06 -21.64 -5.14
CA GLN A 61 1.78 -22.52 -4.01
C GLN A 61 0.87 -21.84 -3.00
N ALA A 62 1.21 -20.60 -2.64
CA ALA A 62 0.41 -19.77 -1.75
C ALA A 62 -0.98 -19.51 -2.36
N LEU A 63 -1.05 -19.20 -3.65
CA LEU A 63 -2.30 -18.97 -4.37
C LEU A 63 -3.15 -20.25 -4.48
N SER A 64 -2.53 -21.42 -4.69
CA SER A 64 -3.24 -22.73 -4.67
C SER A 64 -3.82 -23.05 -3.29
N HIS A 65 -3.11 -22.71 -2.21
CA HIS A 65 -3.63 -22.90 -0.86
C HIS A 65 -4.86 -22.02 -0.59
N ILE A 66 -4.88 -20.79 -1.11
CA ILE A 66 -6.06 -19.91 -1.08
C ILE A 66 -7.18 -20.52 -1.91
N ALA A 67 -6.89 -20.98 -3.12
CA ALA A 67 -7.88 -21.51 -4.04
C ALA A 67 -8.64 -22.72 -3.50
N ARG A 68 -7.98 -23.56 -2.68
CA ARG A 68 -8.66 -24.65 -1.98
C ARG A 68 -9.76 -24.19 -1.03
N LYS A 69 -9.62 -23.00 -0.42
CA LYS A 69 -10.60 -22.45 0.52
C LYS A 69 -11.84 -21.88 -0.16
N VAL A 70 -11.72 -21.44 -1.41
CA VAL A 70 -12.82 -20.90 -2.24
C VAL A 70 -13.19 -21.79 -3.42
N ARG A 71 -12.79 -23.06 -3.36
CA ARG A 71 -13.19 -24.04 -4.38
C ARG A 71 -14.71 -24.15 -4.38
N ASN A 72 -15.32 -24.06 -5.56
CA ASN A 72 -16.76 -24.10 -5.78
C ASN A 72 -17.54 -22.99 -5.03
N ALA A 73 -16.86 -21.96 -4.52
CA ALA A 73 -17.51 -20.84 -3.87
C ALA A 73 -18.41 -20.09 -4.85
N ARG A 74 -19.60 -19.65 -4.40
CA ARG A 74 -20.37 -18.60 -5.06
C ARG A 74 -20.21 -17.30 -4.30
N LEU A 75 -20.07 -16.24 -5.08
CA LEU A 75 -19.79 -14.91 -4.64
C LEU A 75 -21.07 -14.08 -4.68
N ASP A 76 -21.48 -13.45 -3.57
CA ASP A 76 -22.62 -12.52 -3.62
C ASP A 76 -22.25 -11.26 -4.41
N MET A 77 -22.90 -11.10 -5.56
CA MET A 77 -22.57 -10.05 -6.52
C MET A 77 -23.25 -8.70 -6.23
N GLY A 78 -24.10 -8.59 -5.20
CA GLY A 78 -24.91 -7.40 -4.90
C GLY A 78 -24.10 -6.14 -4.61
N ASN A 79 -22.98 -6.26 -3.89
CA ASN A 79 -22.19 -5.12 -3.38
C ASN A 79 -20.80 -4.99 -4.03
N ARG A 80 -20.58 -5.60 -5.20
CA ARG A 80 -19.27 -5.58 -5.88
C ARG A 80 -19.21 -4.59 -7.03
N ILE A 81 -18.09 -3.90 -7.18
CA ILE A 81 -17.82 -2.93 -8.23
C ILE A 81 -16.86 -3.51 -9.27
N GLN A 82 -17.13 -3.26 -10.56
CA GLN A 82 -16.19 -3.59 -11.62
C GLN A 82 -15.02 -2.60 -11.63
N LYS A 83 -13.81 -3.11 -11.40
CA LYS A 83 -12.58 -2.31 -11.41
C LYS A 83 -11.57 -2.91 -12.36
N THR A 84 -10.99 -2.06 -13.21
CA THR A 84 -9.95 -2.45 -14.16
C THR A 84 -8.58 -2.09 -13.60
N PHE A 85 -7.71 -3.07 -13.44
CA PHE A 85 -6.34 -2.91 -12.97
C PHE A 85 -5.33 -3.19 -14.10
N VAL A 86 -4.14 -2.63 -13.94
CA VAL A 86 -2.97 -3.01 -14.73
C VAL A 86 -2.19 -4.07 -13.95
N ILE A 87 -1.96 -5.22 -14.55
CA ILE A 87 -1.25 -6.37 -13.95
C ILE A 87 -0.23 -6.94 -14.95
N SER A 88 0.73 -7.75 -14.52
CA SER A 88 1.55 -8.49 -15.47
C SER A 88 0.76 -9.62 -16.13
N ARG A 89 1.09 -9.95 -17.37
CA ARG A 89 0.52 -11.10 -18.08
C ARG A 89 0.78 -12.40 -17.31
N GLY A 90 1.97 -12.56 -16.74
CA GLY A 90 2.32 -13.74 -15.94
C GLY A 90 1.43 -13.90 -14.72
N ALA A 91 1.21 -12.82 -13.96
CA ALA A 91 0.31 -12.82 -12.81
C ALA A 91 -1.14 -13.16 -13.20
N LEU A 92 -1.63 -12.61 -14.32
CA LEU A 92 -2.97 -12.93 -14.83
C LEU A 92 -3.10 -14.40 -15.21
N VAL A 93 -2.14 -14.94 -15.96
CA VAL A 93 -2.14 -16.36 -16.37
C VAL A 93 -2.12 -17.26 -15.14
N SER A 94 -1.25 -16.99 -14.17
CA SER A 94 -1.20 -17.78 -12.93
C SER A 94 -2.52 -17.76 -12.17
N LEU A 95 -3.14 -16.58 -12.04
CA LEU A 95 -4.46 -16.43 -11.41
C LEU A 95 -5.53 -17.23 -12.16
N GLU A 96 -5.56 -17.16 -13.48
CA GLU A 96 -6.53 -17.88 -14.31
C GLU A 96 -6.35 -19.40 -14.25
N ASP A 97 -5.11 -19.87 -14.31
CA ASP A 97 -4.80 -21.30 -14.28
C ASP A 97 -5.20 -21.92 -12.93
N ILE A 98 -4.92 -21.22 -11.82
CA ILE A 98 -5.31 -21.67 -10.49
C ILE A 98 -6.83 -21.59 -10.30
N ALA A 99 -7.47 -20.50 -10.74
CA ALA A 99 -8.93 -20.38 -10.70
C ALA A 99 -9.62 -21.54 -11.41
N LYS A 100 -9.15 -21.90 -12.61
CA LYS A 100 -9.67 -23.04 -13.38
C LYS A 100 -9.39 -24.37 -12.69
N SER A 101 -8.15 -24.59 -12.24
CA SER A 101 -7.72 -25.85 -11.62
C SER A 101 -8.48 -26.20 -10.34
N PHE A 102 -8.93 -25.19 -9.61
CA PHE A 102 -9.67 -25.35 -8.36
C PHE A 102 -11.14 -24.99 -8.47
N ASN A 103 -11.67 -24.74 -9.67
CA ASN A 103 -13.04 -24.25 -9.89
C ASN A 103 -13.43 -23.13 -8.91
N ALA A 104 -12.53 -22.16 -8.75
CA ALA A 104 -12.67 -21.04 -7.82
C ALA A 104 -12.90 -19.73 -8.60
N PRO A 105 -13.81 -18.85 -8.16
CA PRO A 105 -13.99 -17.55 -8.79
C PRO A 105 -12.70 -16.71 -8.71
N ARG A 106 -12.25 -16.15 -9.84
CA ARG A 106 -11.05 -15.27 -9.89
C ARG A 106 -11.16 -14.12 -8.90
N ASP A 107 -12.33 -13.49 -8.85
CA ASP A 107 -12.59 -12.37 -7.95
C ASP A 107 -12.44 -12.79 -6.47
N ALA A 108 -12.88 -14.01 -6.11
CA ALA A 108 -12.76 -14.53 -4.75
C ALA A 108 -11.30 -14.77 -4.37
N LEU A 109 -10.50 -15.31 -5.30
CA LEU A 109 -9.06 -15.50 -5.10
C LEU A 109 -8.34 -14.18 -4.84
N ILE A 110 -8.70 -13.13 -5.58
CA ILE A 110 -8.13 -11.79 -5.38
C ILE A 110 -8.49 -11.28 -4.00
N GLU A 111 -9.77 -11.30 -3.61
CA GLU A 111 -10.20 -10.80 -2.31
C GLU A 111 -9.51 -11.54 -1.16
N MET A 112 -9.45 -12.87 -1.21
CA MET A 112 -8.73 -13.67 -0.22
C MET A 112 -7.22 -13.42 -0.19
N ALA A 113 -6.60 -13.20 -1.35
CA ALA A 113 -5.18 -12.88 -1.42
C ALA A 113 -4.88 -11.53 -0.76
N VAL A 114 -5.72 -10.53 -1.01
CA VAL A 114 -5.60 -9.19 -0.40
C VAL A 114 -5.89 -9.24 1.10
N GLN A 115 -6.86 -10.06 1.55
CA GLN A 115 -7.14 -10.26 2.98
C GLN A 115 -5.95 -10.76 3.79
N ARG A 116 -5.00 -11.48 3.17
CA ARG A 116 -3.78 -11.90 3.88
C ARG A 116 -2.86 -10.75 4.24
N LEU A 117 -3.07 -9.57 3.65
CA LEU A 117 -2.30 -8.36 3.90
C LEU A 117 -2.92 -7.49 5.00
N MET A 118 -4.05 -7.92 5.59
CA MET A 118 -4.72 -7.20 6.67
C MET A 118 -3.83 -6.88 7.87
N PRO A 119 -2.94 -7.79 8.34
CA PRO A 119 -2.01 -7.45 9.40
C PRO A 119 -1.11 -6.24 9.06
N ILE A 120 -0.73 -6.09 7.78
CA ILE A 120 0.08 -4.94 7.31
C ILE A 120 -0.72 -3.65 7.42
N ILE A 121 -2.00 -3.68 7.04
CA ILE A 121 -2.89 -2.53 7.13
C ILE A 121 -3.12 -2.15 8.60
N GLU A 122 -3.41 -3.11 9.47
CA GLU A 122 -3.61 -2.88 10.91
C GLU A 122 -2.39 -2.24 11.56
N ASP A 123 -1.19 -2.76 11.27
CA ASP A 123 0.05 -2.20 11.80
C ASP A 123 0.35 -0.80 11.25
N GLU A 124 -0.02 -0.52 10.01
CA GLU A 124 0.10 0.82 9.46
C GLU A 124 -0.93 1.79 10.06
N ARG A 125 -2.16 1.37 10.37
CA ARG A 125 -3.14 2.20 11.10
C ARG A 125 -2.59 2.62 12.47
N LYS A 126 -2.02 1.66 13.22
CA LYS A 126 -1.39 1.94 14.52
C LYS A 126 -0.23 2.92 14.38
N ARG A 127 0.61 2.76 13.35
CA ARG A 127 1.72 3.69 13.07
C ARG A 127 1.21 5.07 12.70
N HIS A 128 0.21 5.17 11.83
CA HIS A 128 -0.38 6.43 11.41
C HIS A 128 -0.98 7.21 12.58
N ALA A 129 -1.71 6.53 13.47
CA ALA A 129 -2.23 7.14 14.71
C ALA A 129 -1.11 7.74 15.57
N LYS A 130 -0.01 6.98 15.77
CA LYS A 130 1.18 7.49 16.49
C LYS A 130 1.80 8.68 15.78
N ARG A 131 1.89 8.67 14.44
CA ARG A 131 2.42 9.80 13.66
C ARG A 131 1.56 11.06 13.85
N LYS A 132 0.23 10.96 13.88
CA LYS A 132 -0.66 12.11 14.17
C LYS A 132 -0.44 12.66 15.58
N MET A 133 -0.25 11.79 16.58
CA MET A 133 0.08 12.23 17.94
C MET A 133 1.40 13.02 17.99
N VAL A 134 2.43 12.58 17.27
CA VAL A 134 3.70 13.31 17.16
C VAL A 134 3.51 14.61 16.39
N PHE A 135 2.80 14.58 15.25
CA PHE A 135 2.55 15.75 14.42
C PHE A 135 1.80 16.86 15.19
N ALA A 136 0.83 16.51 16.02
CA ALA A 136 0.14 17.46 16.90
C ALA A 136 1.10 18.12 17.90
N LYS A 137 2.10 17.40 18.42
CA LYS A 137 3.15 17.99 19.29
C LYS A 137 4.05 18.94 18.50
N VAL A 138 4.43 18.55 17.29
CA VAL A 138 5.21 19.40 16.38
C VAL A 138 4.45 20.69 16.05
N GLN A 139 3.14 20.60 15.78
CA GLN A 139 2.29 21.77 15.53
C GLN A 139 2.29 22.74 16.72
N LYS A 140 2.15 22.22 17.94
CA LYS A 140 2.23 23.04 19.17
C LYS A 140 3.61 23.69 19.31
N HIS A 141 4.68 22.93 19.10
CA HIS A 141 6.04 23.46 19.19
C HIS A 141 6.31 24.53 18.13
N LEU A 142 5.82 24.36 16.90
CA LEU A 142 5.93 25.36 15.84
C LEU A 142 5.23 26.67 16.24
N ALA A 143 4.05 26.58 16.84
CA ALA A 143 3.34 27.76 17.36
C ALA A 143 4.14 28.47 18.46
N SER A 144 4.70 27.73 19.42
CA SER A 144 5.59 28.31 20.45
C SER A 144 6.84 28.97 19.85
N GLY A 145 7.45 28.35 18.83
CA GLY A 145 8.60 28.94 18.14
C GLY A 145 8.28 30.23 17.41
N ARG A 146 7.05 30.37 16.87
CA ARG A 146 6.57 31.61 16.26
C ARG A 146 6.38 32.73 17.27
N GLU A 147 5.81 32.43 18.44
CA GLU A 147 5.69 33.42 19.52
C GLU A 147 7.07 33.85 20.02
N LEU A 148 8.02 32.92 20.21
CA LEU A 148 9.39 33.26 20.60
C LEU A 148 10.09 34.15 19.56
N LEU A 149 9.90 33.88 18.26
CA LEU A 149 10.44 34.73 17.21
C LEU A 149 9.84 36.15 17.26
N LYS A 150 8.53 36.24 17.49
CA LYS A 150 7.85 37.52 17.63
C LYS A 150 8.37 38.31 18.83
N GLU A 151 8.58 37.66 19.97
CA GLU A 151 9.21 38.26 21.16
C GLU A 151 10.64 38.76 20.84
N ALA A 152 11.47 37.92 20.23
CA ALA A 152 12.83 38.30 19.83
C ALA A 152 12.86 39.51 18.89
N MET A 153 11.96 39.55 17.90
CA MET A 153 11.82 40.71 17.00
C MET A 153 11.36 41.98 17.71
N GLN A 154 10.53 41.86 18.77
CA GLN A 154 10.04 43.00 19.55
C GLN A 154 11.12 43.55 20.50
N GLU A 155 11.90 42.68 21.14
CA GLU A 155 12.90 43.08 22.13
C GLU A 155 14.23 43.52 21.51
N LEU A 156 14.67 42.83 20.44
CA LEU A 156 15.98 43.04 19.84
C LEU A 156 15.91 43.84 18.53
N GLY A 157 14.74 43.84 17.88
CA GLY A 157 14.55 44.43 16.56
C GLY A 157 14.79 43.44 15.42
N ALA A 158 14.23 43.74 14.26
CA ALA A 158 14.26 42.83 13.09
C ALA A 158 15.64 42.70 12.43
N GLU A 159 16.54 43.66 12.63
CA GLU A 159 17.91 43.64 12.10
C GLU A 159 18.94 43.01 13.06
N ASP A 160 18.50 42.58 14.25
CA ASP A 160 19.39 41.93 15.20
C ASP A 160 19.85 40.55 14.67
N PRO A 161 21.16 40.22 14.73
CA PRO A 161 21.68 38.95 14.22
C PRO A 161 21.10 37.69 14.88
N LEU A 162 20.67 37.76 16.14
CA LEU A 162 20.02 36.64 16.82
C LEU A 162 18.58 36.48 16.31
N ALA A 163 17.83 37.58 16.19
CA ALA A 163 16.47 37.58 15.63
C ALA A 163 16.44 37.07 14.18
N ASP A 164 17.38 37.50 13.33
CA ASP A 164 17.50 37.05 11.94
C ASP A 164 17.82 35.53 11.83
N ARG A 165 18.73 35.03 12.67
CA ARG A 165 19.03 33.59 12.73
C ARG A 165 17.83 32.76 13.17
N LEU A 166 17.08 33.24 14.17
CA LEU A 166 15.86 32.59 14.63
C LEU A 166 14.80 32.59 13.53
N ASN A 167 14.62 33.71 12.81
CA ASN A 167 13.71 33.81 11.68
C ASN A 167 14.05 32.78 10.59
N THR A 168 15.33 32.67 10.23
CA THR A 168 15.82 31.68 9.26
C THR A 168 15.51 30.25 9.72
N ALA A 169 15.78 29.93 10.99
CA ALA A 169 15.49 28.61 11.55
C ALA A 169 13.99 28.28 11.53
N MET A 170 13.14 29.26 11.86
CA MET A 170 11.68 29.10 11.82
C MET A 170 11.19 28.89 10.39
N GLY A 171 11.74 29.57 9.39
CA GLY A 171 11.40 29.36 7.98
C GLY A 171 11.67 27.92 7.52
N VAL A 172 12.81 27.34 7.91
CA VAL A 172 13.13 25.93 7.62
C VAL A 172 12.14 25.00 8.33
N TYR A 173 11.82 25.28 9.59
CA TYR A 173 10.85 24.50 10.35
C TYR A 173 9.46 24.54 9.70
N GLU A 174 8.97 25.71 9.29
CA GLU A 174 7.68 25.82 8.60
C GLU A 174 7.62 25.01 7.32
N ASN A 175 8.70 25.00 6.54
CA ASN A 175 8.77 24.18 5.34
C ASN A 175 8.73 22.69 5.68
N ALA A 176 9.51 22.24 6.67
CA ALA A 176 9.46 20.86 7.15
C ALA A 176 8.06 20.48 7.64
N PHE A 177 7.38 21.37 8.38
CA PHE A 177 6.02 21.17 8.87
C PHE A 177 5.02 20.97 7.72
N LYS A 178 5.11 21.77 6.65
CA LYS A 178 4.27 21.59 5.45
C LYS A 178 4.46 20.22 4.82
N HIS A 179 5.71 19.76 4.70
CA HIS A 179 6.00 18.41 4.19
C HIS A 179 5.43 17.31 5.10
N MET A 180 5.53 17.46 6.42
CA MET A 180 4.92 16.54 7.39
C MET A 180 3.38 16.53 7.25
N SER A 181 2.73 17.68 7.13
CA SER A 181 1.27 17.79 6.93
C SER A 181 0.82 17.05 5.69
N ALA A 182 1.47 17.31 4.56
CA ALA A 182 1.15 16.67 3.29
C ALA A 182 1.34 15.15 3.32
N PHE A 183 2.28 14.65 4.13
CA PHE A 183 2.47 13.21 4.33
C PHE A 183 1.33 12.59 5.17
N ILE A 184 0.92 13.27 6.24
CA ILE A 184 -0.20 12.83 7.09
C ILE A 184 -1.51 12.81 6.30
N GLU A 185 -1.83 13.87 5.58
CA GLU A 185 -3.06 13.99 4.76
C GLU A 185 -3.16 12.89 3.70
N LYS A 186 -2.07 12.58 2.99
CA LYS A 186 -2.05 11.50 1.99
C LYS A 186 -2.34 10.12 2.58
N SER A 187 -2.14 9.95 3.88
CA SER A 187 -2.31 8.67 4.56
C SER A 187 -3.65 8.59 5.31
N GLU A 188 -4.53 9.59 5.18
CA GLU A 188 -5.79 9.67 5.93
C GLU A 188 -6.80 8.57 5.56
N GLY A 189 -6.78 8.08 4.31
CA GLY A 189 -7.64 6.98 3.87
C GLY A 189 -7.44 5.67 4.64
N ILE A 190 -6.32 5.51 5.37
CA ILE A 190 -6.12 4.33 6.22
C ILE A 190 -6.96 4.38 7.51
N GLU A 191 -7.40 5.56 7.93
CA GLU A 191 -8.18 5.72 9.16
C GLU A 191 -9.62 5.25 8.96
N THR A 192 -10.20 5.58 7.80
CA THR A 192 -11.57 5.24 7.39
C THR A 192 -11.74 3.80 6.97
N PHE A 193 -10.64 3.10 6.65
CA PHE A 193 -10.70 1.69 6.32
C PHE A 193 -11.22 0.87 7.51
N GLU A 194 -12.25 0.06 7.27
CA GLU A 194 -12.89 -0.81 8.27
C GLU A 194 -12.43 -2.28 8.07
N PRO A 195 -11.45 -2.77 8.86
CA PRO A 195 -10.90 -4.10 8.67
C PRO A 195 -11.92 -5.23 8.82
N ASP A 196 -12.84 -5.09 9.78
CA ASP A 196 -13.82 -6.11 10.14
C ASP A 196 -14.92 -6.28 9.09
N ALA A 197 -15.17 -5.23 8.30
CA ALA A 197 -16.10 -5.27 7.17
C ALA A 197 -15.49 -6.03 5.98
N PHE A 198 -14.16 -6.04 5.84
CA PHE A 198 -13.48 -6.73 4.76
C PHE A 198 -13.25 -8.23 5.03
N THR A 199 -13.15 -8.67 6.29
CA THR A 199 -12.93 -10.09 6.64
C THR A 199 -14.15 -10.98 6.40
N ARG A 200 -15.34 -10.41 6.20
CA ARG A 200 -16.55 -11.14 5.81
C ARG A 200 -16.62 -11.22 4.28
N ILE A 201 -16.01 -12.25 3.70
CA ILE A 201 -16.36 -12.59 2.31
C ILE A 201 -17.71 -13.29 2.39
N ASP A 202 -18.74 -12.67 1.81
CA ASP A 202 -20.04 -13.30 1.60
C ASP A 202 -19.89 -14.42 0.55
N ILE A 203 -19.40 -15.57 1.01
CA ILE A 203 -19.28 -16.81 0.25
C ILE A 203 -20.49 -17.66 0.57
N VAL A 204 -21.26 -17.97 -0.46
CA VAL A 204 -22.33 -18.96 -0.39
C VAL A 204 -21.77 -20.29 -0.88
N TYR A 205 -21.89 -21.33 -0.05
CA TYR A 205 -21.61 -22.72 -0.41
C TYR A 205 -22.95 -23.42 -0.71
N GLU A 206 -22.99 -24.34 -1.68
CA GLU A 206 -24.15 -25.23 -1.82
C GLU A 206 -24.14 -26.23 -0.65
N GLU A 207 -25.30 -26.41 0.01
CA GLU A 207 -25.56 -27.61 0.81
C GLU A 207 -25.88 -28.75 -0.17
N ASP A 208 -25.27 -29.92 0.07
CA ASP A 208 -25.44 -31.15 -0.73
C ASP A 208 -26.90 -31.65 -0.76
#